data_AF-A0A2U2RH43-F1
#
_entry.id   AF-A0A2U2RH43-F1
#
_cell.length_a   1.000
_cell.length_b   1.000
_cell.length_c   1.000
_cell.angle_alpha   90.00
_cell.angle_beta   90.00
_cell.angle_gamma   90.00
#
_symmetry.space_group_name_H-M   'P 1'
#
loop_
_entity.id
_entity.type
_entity.pdbx_description
1 polymer ?
#
loop_
_entity_poly.entity_id
_entity_poly.type
_entity_poly.pdbx_seq_one_letter_code
_entity_poly.pdbx_strand_id
1 'polypeptide(L)'
;MPTKTPQDHKTTKTAQDAEKQQSFADVEGHKLLEPFSKVKGSDQARLTGRLVRLGLLDESGDSEGVDLESLDFDAVADLIDYVSEHFAIDSAKFDTFTMGPGGMERAMNLAVAYAGEMGKDDA
;
A
#
# COMPACT_ATOMS: atom_id res chain seq x y z
N MET A 1 -24.85 -55.28 8.98
CA MET A 1 -24.11 -54.06 9.38
C MET A 1 -23.15 -53.71 8.26
N PRO A 2 -23.27 -52.55 7.59
CA PRO A 2 -22.21 -52.01 6.75
C PRO A 2 -21.55 -50.80 7.43
N THR A 3 -20.24 -50.91 7.61
CA THR A 3 -19.29 -49.85 7.96
C THR A 3 -19.26 -48.76 6.88
N LYS A 4 -19.43 -47.50 7.27
CA LYS A 4 -19.08 -46.32 6.46
C LYS A 4 -18.13 -45.45 7.26
N THR A 5 -16.92 -45.32 6.73
CA THR A 5 -15.80 -44.51 7.20
C THR A 5 -16.21 -43.04 7.37
N PRO A 6 -15.67 -42.31 8.38
CA PRO A 6 -15.87 -40.86 8.48
C PRO A 6 -15.19 -40.18 7.29
N GLN A 7 -15.93 -39.34 6.55
CA GLN A 7 -15.32 -38.45 5.57
C GLN A 7 -14.45 -37.43 6.31
N ASP A 8 -13.15 -37.53 6.03
CA ASP A 8 -12.14 -36.55 6.39
C ASP A 8 -12.61 -35.13 6.08
N HIS A 9 -12.54 -34.30 7.12
CA HIS A 9 -12.59 -32.86 7.03
C HIS A 9 -11.49 -32.37 6.07
N LYS A 10 -11.87 -32.02 4.83
CA LYS A 10 -11.00 -31.23 3.96
C LYS A 10 -11.55 -29.81 3.89
N THR A 11 -11.07 -29.03 4.84
CA THR A 11 -10.90 -27.57 4.79
C THR A 11 -10.69 -27.06 3.37
N THR A 12 -11.59 -26.21 2.88
CA THR A 12 -11.30 -24.99 2.10
C THR A 12 -12.62 -24.39 1.60
N LYS A 13 -13.33 -23.73 2.49
CA LYS A 13 -14.37 -22.77 2.09
C LYS A 13 -14.30 -21.48 2.89
N THR A 14 -13.06 -21.11 3.25
CA THR A 14 -12.69 -19.82 3.85
C THR A 14 -11.81 -19.01 2.88
N ALA A 15 -11.75 -19.40 1.61
CA ALA A 15 -10.89 -18.80 0.59
C ALA A 15 -11.70 -18.07 -0.51
N GLN A 16 -12.91 -17.59 -0.19
CA GLN A 16 -13.77 -16.91 -1.17
C GLN A 16 -14.20 -15.49 -0.78
N ASP A 17 -13.80 -14.94 0.37
CA ASP A 17 -14.13 -13.57 0.79
C ASP A 17 -12.88 -12.76 1.20
N ALA A 18 -11.73 -13.03 0.59
CA ALA A 18 -10.68 -12.02 0.47
C ALA A 18 -10.94 -11.32 -0.86
N GLU A 19 -11.72 -10.23 -0.80
CA GLU A 19 -11.79 -9.26 -1.88
C GLU A 19 -10.36 -9.01 -2.38
N LYS A 20 -10.16 -9.11 -3.70
CA LYS A 20 -8.86 -8.86 -4.33
C LYS A 20 -8.40 -7.45 -3.98
N GLN A 21 -7.67 -7.30 -2.88
CA GLN A 21 -6.66 -6.25 -2.77
C GLN A 21 -5.73 -6.49 -3.97
N GLN A 22 -5.66 -5.51 -4.88
CA GLN A 22 -4.63 -5.52 -5.90
C GLN A 22 -3.28 -5.70 -5.20
N SER A 23 -2.50 -6.68 -5.64
CA SER A 23 -1.13 -6.82 -5.14
C SER A 23 -0.39 -5.53 -5.51
N PHE A 24 0.53 -5.08 -4.67
CA PHE A 24 1.37 -3.93 -5.00
C PHE A 24 2.08 -4.09 -6.36
N ALA A 25 2.37 -5.33 -6.77
CA ALA A 25 2.95 -5.65 -8.07
C ALA A 25 2.06 -5.26 -9.28
N ASP A 26 0.75 -5.10 -9.08
CA ASP A 26 -0.19 -4.67 -10.12
C ASP A 26 -0.32 -3.14 -10.22
N VAL A 27 0.29 -2.40 -9.28
CA VAL A 27 0.24 -0.93 -9.26
C VAL A 27 1.24 -0.36 -10.26
N GLU A 28 0.78 0.58 -11.08
CA GLU A 28 1.65 1.29 -12.01
C GLU A 28 2.72 2.06 -11.24
N GLY A 29 3.98 1.90 -11.64
CA GLY A 29 5.11 2.53 -10.95
C GLY A 29 5.68 1.74 -9.77
N HIS A 30 5.17 0.56 -9.41
CA HIS A 30 5.70 -0.25 -8.29
C HIS A 30 7.22 -0.51 -8.36
N LYS A 31 7.77 -0.64 -9.58
CA LYS A 31 9.20 -0.86 -9.82
C LYS A 31 10.07 0.37 -9.58
N LEU A 32 9.45 1.53 -9.34
CA LEU A 32 10.16 2.76 -9.00
C LEU A 32 10.50 2.83 -7.52
N LEU A 33 9.84 2.03 -6.68
CA LEU A 33 10.08 1.97 -5.23
C LEU A 33 10.99 0.79 -4.84
N GLU A 34 11.76 0.98 -3.79
CA GLU A 34 12.64 -0.03 -3.21
C GLU A 34 11.82 -1.25 -2.76
N PRO A 35 12.36 -2.47 -2.85
CA PRO A 35 11.70 -3.65 -2.29
C PRO A 35 11.59 -3.52 -0.76
N PHE A 36 10.47 -4.01 -0.20
CA PHE A 36 10.15 -3.91 1.22
C PHE A 36 11.28 -4.38 2.15
N SER A 37 11.99 -5.45 1.76
CA SER A 37 13.17 -5.99 2.48
C SER A 37 14.31 -4.99 2.75
N LYS A 38 14.35 -3.85 2.05
CA LYS A 38 15.35 -2.80 2.24
C LYS A 38 14.83 -1.60 3.04
N VAL A 39 13.54 -1.57 3.35
CA VAL A 39 12.93 -0.46 4.06
C VAL A 39 13.16 -0.62 5.56
N LYS A 40 13.68 0.41 6.21
CA LYS A 40 13.84 0.41 7.67
C LYS A 40 12.47 0.55 8.33
N GLY A 41 12.24 -0.16 9.44
CA GLY A 41 11.00 -0.02 10.22
C GLY A 41 10.70 1.42 10.67
N SER A 42 11.71 2.25 10.89
CA SER A 42 11.51 3.68 11.19
C SER A 42 10.98 4.48 10.01
N ASP A 43 11.35 4.10 8.78
CA ASP A 43 10.83 4.74 7.57
C ASP A 43 9.42 4.23 7.25
N GLN A 44 9.13 2.95 7.52
CA GLN A 44 7.76 2.40 7.50
C GLN A 44 6.84 3.20 8.45
N ALA A 45 7.22 3.34 9.72
CA ALA A 45 6.44 4.07 10.71
C ALA A 45 6.21 5.54 10.32
N ARG A 46 7.21 6.20 9.72
CA ARG A 46 7.08 7.57 9.21
C ARG A 46 6.12 7.65 8.03
N LEU A 47 6.18 6.72 7.10
CA LEU A 47 5.25 6.69 5.97
C LEU A 47 3.82 6.48 6.45
N THR A 48 3.58 5.46 7.28
CA THR A 48 2.27 5.18 7.87
C THR A 48 1.76 6.41 8.65
N GLY A 49 2.59 7.03 9.49
CA GLY A 49 2.20 8.22 10.24
C GLY A 49 1.84 9.42 9.37
N ARG A 50 2.52 9.62 8.23
CA ARG A 50 2.16 10.65 7.25
C ARG A 50 0.82 10.36 6.58
N LEU A 51 0.59 9.11 6.19
CA LEU A 51 -0.67 8.68 5.57
C LEU A 51 -1.86 8.78 6.53
N VAL A 52 -1.70 8.37 7.79
CA VAL A 52 -2.73 8.52 8.83
C VAL A 52 -3.04 9.99 9.09
N ARG A 53 -2.03 10.86 9.16
CA ARG A 53 -2.23 12.31 9.33
C ARG A 53 -3.01 12.94 8.18
N LEU A 54 -2.85 12.41 6.97
CA LEU A 54 -3.59 12.82 5.79
C LEU A 54 -4.97 12.18 5.68
N GLY A 55 -5.35 11.28 6.61
CA GLY A 55 -6.59 10.52 6.54
C GLY A 55 -6.63 9.50 5.40
N LEU A 56 -5.47 9.13 4.86
CA LEU A 56 -5.33 8.14 3.78
C LEU A 56 -5.31 6.69 4.29
N LEU A 57 -4.99 6.52 5.58
CA LEU A 57 -5.06 5.26 6.31
C LEU A 57 -5.68 5.53 7.68
N ASP A 58 -6.35 4.53 8.24
CA ASP A 58 -6.75 4.51 9.64
C ASP A 58 -5.59 4.09 10.56
N GLU A 59 -5.81 4.10 11.88
CA GLU A 59 -4.79 3.66 12.85
C GLU A 59 -4.44 2.16 12.75
N SER A 60 -5.29 1.36 12.09
CA SER A 60 -5.06 -0.05 11.75
C SER A 60 -4.11 -0.23 10.56
N GLY A 61 -3.93 0.82 9.75
CA GLY A 61 -3.21 0.76 8.47
C GLY A 61 -4.09 0.40 7.28
N ASP A 62 -5.42 0.44 7.43
CA ASP A 62 -6.39 0.19 6.36
C ASP A 62 -6.82 1.51 5.69
N SER A 63 -7.03 1.46 4.37
CA SER A 63 -7.47 2.61 3.57
C SER A 63 -8.99 2.62 3.45
N GLU A 64 -9.68 3.43 4.26
CA GLU A 64 -11.09 3.76 4.01
C GLU A 64 -11.17 5.01 3.14
N GLY A 65 -11.53 4.85 1.86
CA GLY A 65 -11.87 5.90 0.88
C GLY A 65 -11.38 7.33 1.14
N VAL A 66 -10.42 7.79 0.33
CA VAL A 66 -9.83 9.14 0.44
C VAL A 66 -10.86 10.25 0.15
N ASP A 67 -11.13 11.09 1.14
CA ASP A 67 -11.85 12.35 0.94
C ASP A 67 -10.90 13.43 0.39
N LEU A 68 -10.90 13.59 -0.93
CA LEU A 68 -10.04 14.55 -1.62
C LEU A 68 -10.37 16.02 -1.27
N GLU A 69 -11.57 16.32 -0.77
CA GLU A 69 -11.98 17.70 -0.45
C GLU A 69 -11.39 18.20 0.88
N SER A 70 -10.95 17.29 1.75
CA SER A 70 -10.35 17.61 3.05
C SER A 70 -8.84 17.44 3.10
N LEU A 71 -8.19 17.08 1.98
CA LEU A 71 -6.75 16.90 1.92
C LEU A 71 -6.00 18.25 2.05
N ASP A 72 -5.04 18.25 2.97
CA ASP A 72 -4.01 19.29 3.04
C ASP A 72 -3.00 19.06 1.89
N PHE A 73 -3.11 19.85 0.82
CA PHE A 73 -2.27 19.70 -0.36
C PHE A 73 -0.78 19.96 -0.12
N ASP A 74 -0.42 20.79 0.87
CA ASP A 74 0.98 20.99 1.24
C ASP A 74 1.53 19.72 1.90
N ALA A 75 0.74 19.10 2.79
CA ALA A 75 1.11 17.83 3.41
C ALA A 75 1.13 16.66 2.39
N VAL A 76 0.30 16.70 1.35
CA VAL A 76 0.38 15.76 0.22
C VAL A 76 1.67 15.97 -0.57
N ALA A 77 2.06 17.21 -0.85
CA ALA A 77 3.34 17.50 -1.51
C ALA A 77 4.52 16.97 -0.68
N ASP A 78 4.54 17.25 0.63
CA ASP A 78 5.54 16.73 1.56
C ASP A 78 5.60 15.19 1.58
N LEU A 79 4.46 14.52 1.43
CA LEU A 79 4.39 13.06 1.30
C LEU A 79 5.05 12.59 0.01
N ILE A 80 4.73 13.22 -1.13
CA ILE A 80 5.25 12.84 -2.44
C ILE A 80 6.78 13.01 -2.47
N ASP A 81 7.29 14.14 -1.97
CA ASP A 81 8.72 14.41 -1.87
C ASP A 81 9.39 13.39 -0.93
N TYR A 82 8.79 13.12 0.24
CA TYR A 82 9.29 12.12 1.15
C TYR A 82 9.37 10.72 0.51
N VAL A 83 8.39 10.34 -0.32
CA VAL A 83 8.43 9.05 -1.03
C VAL A 83 9.55 9.02 -2.08
N SER A 84 9.72 10.11 -2.83
CA SER A 84 10.81 10.24 -3.81
C SER A 84 12.19 10.12 -3.15
N GLU A 85 12.38 10.79 -2.00
CA GLU A 85 13.68 10.83 -1.31
C GLU A 85 14.04 9.54 -0.57
N HIS A 86 13.05 8.84 -0.01
CA HIS A 86 13.29 7.74 0.93
C HIS A 86 12.98 6.35 0.38
N PHE A 87 12.07 6.24 -0.58
CA PHE A 87 11.63 4.94 -1.09
C PHE A 87 11.86 4.76 -2.58
N ALA A 88 12.11 5.81 -3.37
CA ALA A 88 12.39 5.64 -4.78
C ALA A 88 13.79 5.04 -5.01
N ILE A 89 13.88 4.02 -5.88
CA ILE A 89 15.16 3.49 -6.36
C ILE A 89 15.92 4.56 -7.15
N ASP A 90 15.19 5.40 -7.87
CA ASP A 90 15.68 6.51 -8.68
C ASP A 90 14.67 7.66 -8.58
N SER A 91 14.97 8.64 -7.74
CA SER A 91 14.09 9.79 -7.46
C SER A 91 13.74 10.55 -8.74
N ALA A 92 14.70 10.76 -9.66
CA ALA A 92 14.43 11.46 -10.91
C ALA A 92 13.41 10.73 -11.80
N LYS A 93 13.43 9.39 -11.82
CA LYS A 93 12.42 8.60 -12.54
C LYS A 93 11.08 8.60 -11.84
N PHE A 94 11.06 8.57 -10.52
CA PHE A 94 9.84 8.73 -9.74
C PHE A 94 9.19 10.09 -10.01
N ASP A 95 9.96 11.18 -9.93
CA ASP A 95 9.48 12.54 -10.20
C ASP A 95 8.94 12.66 -11.62
N THR A 96 9.66 12.11 -12.61
CA THR A 96 9.17 12.09 -14.00
C THR A 96 7.85 11.34 -14.13
N PHE A 97 7.69 10.23 -13.39
CA PHE A 97 6.45 9.46 -13.35
C PHE A 97 5.31 10.26 -12.70
N THR A 98 5.56 11.02 -11.65
CA THR A 98 4.55 11.79 -10.91
C THR A 98 4.35 13.22 -11.45
N MET A 99 4.98 13.58 -12.57
CA MET A 99 4.76 14.87 -13.26
C MET A 99 3.52 14.86 -14.15
N GLY A 100 2.94 16.05 -14.34
CA GLY A 100 1.85 16.29 -15.29
C GLY A 100 0.45 15.93 -14.76
N PRO A 101 -0.58 15.94 -15.64
CA PRO A 101 -1.95 15.60 -15.26
C PRO A 101 -2.03 14.24 -14.55
N GLY A 102 -2.74 14.16 -13.43
CA GLY A 102 -2.86 12.94 -12.61
C GLY A 102 -1.56 12.52 -11.90
N GLY A 103 -0.55 13.39 -11.85
CA GLY A 103 0.72 13.13 -11.18
C GLY A 103 0.57 12.87 -9.68
N MET A 104 -0.18 13.73 -8.99
CA MET A 104 -0.53 13.59 -7.58
C MET A 104 -1.28 12.27 -7.31
N GLU A 105 -2.29 11.95 -8.12
CA GLU A 105 -3.07 10.71 -7.97
C GLU A 105 -2.18 9.46 -8.10
N ARG A 106 -1.31 9.43 -9.11
CA ARG A 106 -0.34 8.32 -9.28
C ARG A 106 0.59 8.21 -8.08
N ALA A 107 1.09 9.33 -7.55
CA ALA A 107 1.96 9.34 -6.39
C ALA A 107 1.26 8.83 -5.13
N MET A 108 0.03 9.30 -4.86
CA MET A 108 -0.76 8.87 -3.71
C MET A 108 -1.16 7.41 -3.81
N ASN A 109 -1.65 6.95 -4.96
CA ASN A 109 -2.00 5.55 -5.19
C ASN A 109 -0.80 4.64 -4.93
N LEU A 110 0.38 5.05 -5.40
CA LEU A 110 1.60 4.31 -5.20
C LEU A 110 2.03 4.29 -3.73
N ALA A 111 1.95 5.44 -3.03
CA ALA A 111 2.29 5.54 -1.60
C ALA A 111 1.37 4.71 -0.69
N VAL A 112 0.05 4.79 -0.91
CA VAL A 112 -0.95 4.03 -0.14
C VAL A 112 -0.80 2.53 -0.39
N ALA A 113 -0.67 2.12 -1.66
CA ALA A 113 -0.49 0.70 -1.98
C ALA A 113 0.85 0.15 -1.44
N TYR A 114 1.92 0.94 -1.48
CA TYR A 114 3.21 0.55 -0.93
C TYR A 114 3.14 0.38 0.59
N ALA A 115 2.52 1.32 1.30
CA ALA A 115 2.32 1.22 2.74
C ALA A 115 1.42 0.05 3.14
N GLY A 116 0.33 -0.17 2.41
CA GLY A 116 -0.60 -1.26 2.65
C GLY A 116 0.04 -2.64 2.48
N GLU A 117 1.03 -2.79 1.60
CA GLU A 117 1.73 -4.06 1.41
C GLU A 117 2.90 -4.25 2.41
N MET A 118 3.54 -3.17 2.86
CA MET A 118 4.58 -3.23 3.92
C MET A 118 4.07 -3.84 5.24
N GLY A 119 2.77 -3.75 5.52
CA GLY A 119 2.16 -4.35 6.71
C GLY A 119 1.81 -5.84 6.57
N LYS A 120 1.97 -6.45 5.39
CA LYS A 120 1.47 -7.81 5.09
C LYS A 120 2.55 -8.89 5.00
N ASP A 121 3.83 -8.52 4.93
CA ASP A 121 4.93 -9.49 4.77
C ASP A 121 5.24 -10.32 6.05
N ASP A 122 4.52 -10.09 7.17
CA ASP A 122 4.71 -10.78 8.45
C ASP A 122 3.45 -11.49 9.02
N ALA A 123 2.51 -11.92 8.17
CA ALA A 123 1.34 -12.73 8.60
C ALA A 123 1.35 -14.17 8.06
#